data_AF-A0A503NWR9-F1
#
_entry.id   AF-A0A503NWR9-F1
#
_cell.length_a   1.000
_cell.length_b   1.000
_cell.length_c   1.000
_cell.angle_alpha   90.00
_cell.angle_beta   90.00
_cell.angle_gamma   90.00
#
_symmetry.space_group_name_H-M   'P 1'
#
loop_
_entity.id
_entity.type
_entity.pdbx_description
1 polymer ?
#
loop_
_entity_poly.entity_id
_entity_poly.type
_entity_poly.pdbx_seq_one_letter_code
_entity_poly.pdbx_strand_id
1 'polypeptide(L)'
;MDPSNQGVKPKLDGLITEFFRAVSFETGGVPPYETIRDLFIERALLIKNVGTTPEISSVDEFIRPREALVRSGTLARFHEAEVSESTLIFGNVAHRFSAYTKSGTSSGIAFEARGMITTQFINTPAGWKMSAMA
;
A
#
# COMPACT_ATOMS: atom_id res chain seq x y z
N MET A 1 -20.15 17.11 8.40
CA MET A 1 -18.88 16.38 8.61
C MET A 1 -18.25 16.91 9.88
N ASP A 2 -17.70 16.03 10.73
CA ASP A 2 -17.07 16.38 12.01
C ASP A 2 -15.79 17.21 11.78
N PRO A 3 -15.67 18.45 12.32
CA PRO A 3 -14.47 19.27 12.22
C PRO A 3 -13.19 18.59 12.74
N SER A 4 -13.30 17.60 13.65
CA SER A 4 -12.14 16.84 14.15
C SER A 4 -11.45 16.00 13.05
N ASN A 5 -12.14 15.71 11.95
CA ASN A 5 -11.60 14.92 10.85
C ASN A 5 -10.62 15.70 9.96
N GLN A 6 -10.61 17.04 10.04
CA GLN A 6 -9.85 17.89 9.11
C GLN A 6 -8.33 17.71 9.27
N GLY A 7 -7.85 17.42 10.48
CA GLY A 7 -6.43 17.12 10.75
C GLY A 7 -6.05 15.64 10.62
N VAL A 8 -7.03 14.74 10.49
CA VAL A 8 -6.80 13.29 10.37
C VAL A 8 -6.54 12.91 8.92
N LYS A 9 -7.36 13.41 7.99
CA LYS A 9 -7.25 13.03 6.58
C LYS A 9 -5.83 13.24 6.00
N PRO A 10 -5.14 14.37 6.22
CA PRO A 10 -3.77 14.53 5.73
C PRO A 10 -2.77 13.50 6.28
N LYS A 11 -2.99 12.97 7.50
CA LYS A 11 -2.17 11.89 8.06
C LYS A 11 -2.40 10.57 7.32
N LEU A 12 -3.66 10.26 7.00
CA LEU A 12 -4.02 9.08 6.22
C LEU A 12 -3.52 9.18 4.77
N ASP A 13 -3.62 10.36 4.17
CA ASP A 13 -3.04 10.67 2.86
C ASP A 13 -1.51 10.42 2.88
N GLY A 14 -0.83 10.84 3.95
CA GLY A 14 0.60 10.58 4.15
C GLY A 14 0.94 9.08 4.25
N LEU A 15 0.15 8.28 4.98
CA LEU A 15 0.36 6.83 5.07
C LEU A 15 0.22 6.14 3.71
N ILE A 16 -0.78 6.53 2.92
CA ILE A 16 -1.02 5.97 1.58
C ILE A 16 0.09 6.39 0.60
N THR A 17 0.49 7.66 0.66
CA THR A 17 1.59 8.18 -0.16
C THR A 17 2.88 7.42 0.14
N GLU A 18 3.18 7.21 1.42
CA GLU A 18 4.38 6.49 1.84
C GLU A 18 4.32 5.00 1.45
N PHE A 19 3.14 4.36 1.53
CA PHE A 19 2.97 2.99 1.04
C PHE A 19 3.28 2.87 -0.46
N PHE A 20 2.68 3.74 -1.29
CA PHE A 20 2.91 3.73 -2.74
C PHE A 20 4.36 4.06 -3.10
N ARG A 21 4.99 5.00 -2.36
CA ARG A 21 6.42 5.29 -2.48
C ARG A 21 7.28 4.07 -2.14
N ALA A 22 6.95 3.35 -1.07
CA ALA A 22 7.75 2.24 -0.57
C ALA A 22 7.74 1.02 -1.48
N VAL A 23 6.70 0.84 -2.29
CA VAL A 23 6.65 -0.22 -3.31
C VAL A 23 7.23 0.18 -4.65
N SER A 24 7.48 1.48 -4.88
CA SER A 24 7.90 2.03 -6.16
C SER A 24 9.41 2.29 -6.23
N PHE A 25 10.00 2.06 -7.39
CA PHE A 25 11.43 2.28 -7.67
C PHE A 25 11.70 2.33 -9.18
N GLU A 26 12.74 3.06 -9.55
CA GLU A 26 13.21 3.17 -10.94
C GLU A 26 14.29 2.13 -11.28
N THR A 27 14.57 1.97 -12.57
CA THR A 27 15.60 1.04 -13.07
C THR A 27 16.94 1.25 -12.37
N GLY A 28 17.49 0.18 -11.79
CA GLY A 28 18.74 0.22 -11.02
C GLY A 28 18.59 0.66 -9.56
N GLY A 29 17.38 1.05 -9.14
CA GLY A 29 17.04 1.33 -7.76
C GLY A 29 16.56 0.09 -6.99
N VAL A 30 16.41 0.26 -5.68
CA VAL A 30 15.80 -0.73 -4.78
C VAL A 30 14.68 -0.04 -4.02
N PRO A 31 13.47 -0.62 -3.98
CA PRO A 31 12.36 -0.08 -3.21
C PRO A 31 12.64 -0.20 -1.70
N PRO A 32 12.28 0.80 -0.89
CA PRO A 32 12.56 0.80 0.54
C PRO A 32 11.51 -0.02 1.30
N TYR A 33 11.37 -1.32 0.99
CA TYR A 33 10.32 -2.17 1.55
C TYR A 33 10.30 -2.22 3.08
N GLU A 34 11.45 -2.03 3.73
CA GLU A 34 11.54 -1.94 5.19
C GLU A 34 10.60 -0.89 5.78
N THR A 35 10.37 0.24 5.08
CA THR A 35 9.48 1.30 5.59
C THR A 35 8.03 0.86 5.65
N ILE A 36 7.62 -0.18 4.90
CA ILE A 36 6.25 -0.70 4.93
C ILE A 36 5.91 -1.22 6.33
N ARG A 37 6.86 -1.86 7.03
CA ARG A 37 6.62 -2.39 8.39
C ARG A 37 6.16 -1.32 9.36
N ASP A 38 6.71 -0.11 9.22
CA ASP A 38 6.35 1.03 10.07
C ASP A 38 4.98 1.60 9.75
N LEU A 39 4.38 1.32 8.60
CA LEU A 39 3.07 1.86 8.25
C LEU A 39 1.91 1.04 8.83
N PHE A 40 2.16 -0.24 9.09
CA PHE A 40 1.17 -1.20 9.53
C PHE A 40 1.30 -1.50 11.03
N ILE A 41 0.23 -2.04 11.62
CA ILE A 41 0.35 -2.73 12.90
C ILE A 41 0.99 -4.11 12.70
N GLU A 42 1.59 -4.67 13.75
CA GLU A 42 2.29 -5.97 13.72
C GLU A 42 1.45 -7.10 13.11
N ARG A 43 0.13 -7.11 13.38
CA ARG A 43 -0.79 -8.15 12.90
C ARG A 43 -1.65 -7.71 11.72
N ALA A 44 -1.18 -6.76 10.92
CA ALA A 44 -1.93 -6.31 9.76
C ALA A 44 -2.04 -7.37 8.67
N LEU A 45 -3.14 -7.30 7.91
CA LEU A 45 -3.41 -8.19 6.80
C LEU A 45 -3.33 -7.43 5.48
N LEU A 46 -2.52 -7.94 4.55
CA LEU A 46 -2.53 -7.54 3.16
C LEU A 46 -3.15 -8.67 2.36
N ILE A 47 -4.25 -8.38 1.70
CA ILE A 47 -5.11 -9.36 1.06
C ILE A 47 -5.15 -9.02 -0.42
N LYS A 48 -4.82 -9.98 -1.28
CA LYS A 48 -5.02 -9.85 -2.72
C LYS A 48 -6.26 -10.66 -3.08
N ASN A 49 -7.35 -9.95 -3.36
CA ASN A 49 -8.65 -10.56 -3.63
C ASN A 49 -9.06 -10.47 -5.11
N VAL A 50 -8.13 -10.79 -6.02
CA VAL A 50 -8.33 -10.78 -7.48
C VAL A 50 -8.23 -12.21 -8.02
N GLY A 51 -9.15 -13.08 -7.61
CA GLY A 51 -9.15 -14.50 -7.95
C GLY A 51 -10.32 -15.25 -7.32
N THR A 52 -10.33 -16.58 -7.44
CA THR A 52 -11.35 -17.44 -6.79
C THR A 52 -11.07 -17.66 -5.31
N THR A 53 -9.81 -17.57 -4.89
CA THR A 53 -9.38 -17.71 -3.49
C THR A 53 -8.59 -16.47 -3.09
N PRO A 54 -8.94 -15.80 -1.99
CA PRO A 54 -8.14 -14.67 -1.47
C PRO A 54 -6.74 -15.14 -1.07
N GLU A 55 -5.72 -14.42 -1.50
CA GLU A 55 -4.36 -14.56 -0.97
C GLU A 55 -4.24 -13.65 0.25
N ILE A 56 -4.08 -14.22 1.45
CA ILE A 56 -3.98 -13.48 2.71
C ILE A 56 -2.52 -13.51 3.16
N SER A 57 -1.97 -12.36 3.54
CA SER A 57 -0.56 -12.23 3.91
C SER A 57 -0.37 -11.29 5.09
N SER A 58 0.58 -11.60 5.95
CA SER A 58 1.24 -10.62 6.81
C SER A 58 2.04 -9.60 5.98
N VAL A 59 2.51 -8.53 6.63
CA VAL A 59 3.40 -7.54 6.00
C VAL A 59 4.66 -8.21 5.45
N ASP A 60 5.29 -9.11 6.20
CA ASP A 60 6.50 -9.82 5.75
C ASP A 60 6.22 -10.78 4.59
N GLU A 61 5.08 -11.46 4.59
CA GLU A 61 4.65 -12.31 3.47
C GLU A 61 4.34 -11.50 2.21
N PHE A 62 3.87 -10.27 2.35
CA PHE A 62 3.68 -9.35 1.23
C PHE A 62 5.01 -8.87 0.63
N ILE A 63 6.00 -8.56 1.49
CA ILE A 63 7.30 -8.00 1.10
C ILE A 63 8.19 -9.07 0.43
N ARG A 64 8.36 -10.23 1.07
CA ARG A 64 9.31 -11.28 0.64
C ARG A 64 9.26 -11.66 -0.85
N PRO A 65 8.10 -11.94 -1.48
CA PRO A 65 8.06 -12.29 -2.90
C PRO A 65 8.43 -11.11 -3.80
N ARG A 66 8.12 -9.87 -3.39
CA ARG A 66 8.47 -8.67 -4.16
C ARG A 66 9.98 -8.41 -4.11
N GLU A 67 10.59 -8.52 -2.93
CA GLU A 67 12.05 -8.46 -2.78
C GLU A 67 12.76 -9.49 -3.65
N ALA A 68 12.25 -10.72 -3.71
CA ALA A 68 12.82 -11.76 -4.55
C ALA A 68 12.81 -11.38 -6.04
N LEU A 69 11.71 -10.77 -6.53
CA LEU A 69 11.59 -10.31 -7.92
C LEU A 69 12.54 -9.16 -8.26
N VAL A 70 12.74 -8.22 -7.34
CA VAL A 70 13.69 -7.12 -7.53
C VAL A 70 15.12 -7.66 -7.52
N ARG A 71 15.46 -8.49 -6.54
CA ARG A 71 16.82 -9.05 -6.39
C ARG A 71 17.23 -9.96 -7.54
N SER A 72 16.29 -10.72 -8.12
CA SER A 72 16.56 -11.54 -9.31
C SER A 72 16.72 -10.72 -10.59
N GLY A 73 16.40 -9.42 -10.57
CA GLY A 73 16.29 -8.58 -11.76
C GLY A 73 15.06 -8.88 -12.62
N THR A 74 14.16 -9.75 -12.14
CA THR A 74 12.90 -10.04 -12.83
C THR A 74 12.04 -8.79 -12.91
N LEU A 75 11.90 -8.04 -11.83
CA LEU A 75 11.22 -6.74 -11.82
C LEU A 75 12.26 -5.62 -11.85
N ALA A 76 12.43 -5.00 -13.02
CA ALA A 76 13.48 -4.01 -13.26
C ALA A 76 13.10 -2.60 -12.80
N ARG A 77 11.81 -2.25 -12.90
CA ARG A 77 11.22 -1.03 -12.34
C ARG A 77 9.76 -1.28 -11.97
N PHE A 78 9.26 -0.50 -11.03
CA PHE A 78 7.86 -0.54 -10.63
C PHE A 78 7.40 0.82 -10.13
N HIS A 79 6.21 1.23 -10.51
CA HIS A 79 5.60 2.45 -10.03
C HIS A 79 4.12 2.24 -9.80
N GLU A 80 3.66 2.54 -8.58
CA GLU A 80 2.25 2.64 -8.22
C GLU A 80 1.92 4.03 -7.71
N ALA A 81 0.77 4.56 -8.12
CA ALA A 81 0.27 5.84 -7.65
C ALA A 81 -1.26 5.85 -7.53
N GLU A 82 -1.74 6.50 -6.48
CA GLU A 82 -3.15 6.78 -6.30
C GLU A 82 -3.64 7.82 -7.32
N VAL A 83 -4.78 7.52 -7.94
CA VAL A 83 -5.44 8.40 -8.92
C VAL A 83 -6.60 9.15 -8.26
N SER A 84 -7.37 8.45 -7.43
CA SER A 84 -8.49 9.04 -6.69
C SER A 84 -8.77 8.26 -5.43
N GLU A 85 -9.42 8.92 -4.48
CA GLU A 85 -9.72 8.34 -3.18
C GLU A 85 -11.10 8.74 -2.65
N SER A 86 -11.62 7.92 -1.74
CA SER A 86 -12.72 8.28 -0.85
C SER A 86 -12.44 7.76 0.55
N THR A 87 -12.34 8.67 1.52
CA THR A 87 -12.00 8.36 2.91
C THR A 87 -13.18 8.62 3.85
N LEU A 88 -13.54 7.61 4.65
CA LEU A 88 -14.52 7.69 5.74
C LEU A 88 -13.79 7.61 7.08
N ILE A 89 -14.01 8.57 7.97
CA ILE A 89 -13.34 8.65 9.27
C ILE A 89 -14.38 8.70 10.39
N PHE A 90 -14.23 7.81 11.37
CA PHE A 90 -15.10 7.70 12.53
C PHE A 90 -14.27 7.55 13.81
N GLY A 91 -14.01 8.66 14.49
CA GLY A 91 -13.21 8.67 15.72
C GLY A 91 -11.80 8.11 15.49
N ASN A 92 -11.53 6.93 16.06
CA ASN A 92 -10.22 6.28 16.01
C ASN A 92 -10.08 5.22 14.90
N VAL A 93 -11.02 5.15 13.96
CA VAL A 93 -10.95 4.26 12.79
C VAL A 93 -11.25 5.01 11.50
N ALA A 94 -10.67 4.54 10.38
CA ALA A 94 -10.98 5.06 9.06
C ALA A 94 -10.91 3.97 7.99
N HIS A 95 -11.63 4.18 6.89
CA HIS A 95 -11.50 3.39 5.66
C HIS A 95 -11.26 4.30 4.48
N ARG A 96 -10.36 3.88 3.57
CA ARG A 96 -10.13 4.54 2.30
C ARG A 96 -10.33 3.57 1.16
N PHE A 97 -10.98 4.04 0.11
CA PHE A 97 -11.05 3.39 -1.19
C PHE A 97 -10.14 4.16 -2.13
N SER A 98 -9.18 3.49 -2.75
CA SER A 98 -8.13 4.09 -3.56
C SER A 98 -8.12 3.45 -4.94
N ALA A 99 -8.48 4.21 -5.97
CA ALA A 99 -8.21 3.83 -7.35
C ALA A 99 -6.75 4.16 -7.65
N TYR A 100 -6.02 3.22 -8.23
CA TYR A 100 -4.59 3.40 -8.50
C TYR A 100 -4.19 2.90 -9.89
N THR A 101 -3.08 3.43 -10.39
CA THR A 101 -2.38 2.91 -11.56
C THR A 101 -1.11 2.22 -11.12
N LYS A 102 -0.71 1.19 -11.87
CA LYS A 102 0.59 0.55 -11.72
C LYS A 102 1.26 0.37 -13.07
N SER A 103 2.56 0.59 -13.13
CA SER A 103 3.38 0.29 -14.29
C SER A 103 4.70 -0.31 -13.88
N GLY A 104 5.37 -1.00 -14.79
CA GLY A 104 6.68 -1.54 -14.53
C GLY A 104 7.28 -2.23 -15.75
N THR A 105 8.44 -2.83 -15.54
CA THR A 105 9.08 -3.71 -16.52
C THR A 105 9.42 -5.02 -15.81
N SER A 106 8.82 -6.12 -16.27
CA SER A 106 9.03 -7.46 -15.73
C SER A 106 9.58 -8.36 -16.82
N SER A 107 10.71 -9.02 -16.58
CA SER A 107 11.42 -9.86 -17.55
C SER A 107 11.63 -9.18 -18.91
N GLY A 108 11.94 -7.88 -18.89
CA GLY A 108 12.12 -7.06 -20.10
C GLY A 108 10.83 -6.58 -20.77
N ILE A 109 9.66 -6.98 -20.27
CA ILE A 109 8.35 -6.61 -20.84
C ILE A 109 7.74 -5.48 -20.01
N ALA A 110 7.43 -4.36 -20.66
CA ALA A 110 6.72 -3.26 -20.03
C ALA A 110 5.24 -3.63 -19.80
N PHE A 111 4.68 -3.18 -18.68
CA PHE A 111 3.26 -3.34 -18.39
C PHE A 111 2.67 -2.09 -17.75
N GLU A 112 1.36 -1.93 -17.91
CA GLU A 112 0.52 -0.94 -17.24
C GLU A 112 -0.80 -1.59 -16.85
N ALA A 113 -1.33 -1.22 -15.68
CA ALA A 113 -2.61 -1.68 -15.20
C ALA A 113 -3.25 -0.65 -14.25
N ARG A 114 -4.53 -0.87 -13.94
CA ARG A 114 -5.27 -0.12 -12.92
C ARG A 114 -5.87 -1.08 -11.92
N GLY A 115 -6.08 -0.60 -10.70
CA GLY A 115 -6.69 -1.38 -9.64
C GLY A 115 -7.47 -0.52 -8.67
N MET A 116 -8.13 -1.21 -7.75
CA MET A 116 -8.77 -0.65 -6.57
C MET A 116 -8.13 -1.32 -5.36
N ILE A 117 -7.94 -0.55 -4.30
CA ILE A 117 -7.50 -1.07 -3.02
C ILE A 117 -8.30 -0.40 -1.91
N THR A 118 -8.68 -1.19 -0.92
CA THR A 118 -9.33 -0.72 0.29
C THR A 118 -8.35 -0.78 1.43
N THR A 119 -8.25 0.28 2.22
CA THR A 119 -7.33 0.34 3.36
C THR A 119 -8.11 0.72 4.62
N GLN A 120 -7.94 -0.07 5.68
CA GLN A 120 -8.43 0.23 7.01
C GLN A 120 -7.31 0.82 7.86
N PHE A 121 -7.64 1.87 8.60
CA PHE A 121 -6.73 2.54 9.52
C PHE A 121 -7.29 2.52 10.94
N ILE A 122 -6.37 2.49 11.90
CA ILE A 122 -6.68 2.68 13.32
C ILE A 122 -5.74 3.73 13.93
N ASN A 123 -6.26 4.51 14.87
CA ASN A 123 -5.47 5.43 15.68
C ASN A 123 -4.89 4.68 16.88
N THR A 124 -3.58 4.64 16.99
CA THR A 124 -2.85 4.00 18.11
C THR A 124 -2.22 5.07 19.00
N PRO A 125 -1.72 4.72 20.20
CA PRO A 125 -0.93 5.66 21.01
C PRO A 125 0.31 6.21 20.28
N ALA A 126 0.83 5.50 19.28
CA ALA A 126 1.95 5.93 18.44
C ALA A 126 1.51 6.66 17.15
N GLY A 127 0.21 6.97 17.02
CA GLY A 127 -0.38 7.60 15.84
C GLY A 127 -1.16 6.62 14.94
N TRP A 128 -1.60 7.11 13.79
CA TRP A 128 -2.37 6.32 12.83
C TRP A 128 -1.50 5.25 12.15
N LYS A 129 -2.06 4.05 12.00
CA LYS A 129 -1.45 2.91 11.31
C LYS A 129 -2.48 2.21 10.43
N MET A 130 -2.02 1.45 9.45
CA MET A 130 -2.87 0.56 8.65
C MET A 130 -3.08 -0.78 9.38
N SER A 131 -4.33 -1.21 9.50
CA SER A 131 -4.70 -2.51 10.10
C SER A 131 -4.99 -3.58 9.04
N ALA A 132 -5.48 -3.18 7.87
CA ALA A 132 -5.73 -4.08 6.76
C ALA A 132 -5.71 -3.35 5.43
N MET A 133 -5.37 -4.09 4.38
CA MET A 133 -5.39 -3.63 3.00
C MET A 133 -5.87 -4.77 2.10
N ALA A 134 -6.88 -4.54 1.26
CA ALA A 134 -7.54 -5.57 0.45
C ALA A 134 -7.99 -5.10 -0.94
#